data_AF-A0A9C9VKW0-F1
#
_entry.id   AF-A0A9C9VKW0-F1
#
_cell.length_a   1.000
_cell.length_b   1.000
_cell.length_c   1.000
_cell.angle_alpha   90.00
_cell.angle_beta   90.00
_cell.angle_gamma   90.00
#
_symmetry.space_group_name_H-M   'P 1'
#
loop_
_entity.id
_entity.type
_entity.pdbx_description
1 polymer ?
#
loop_
_entity_poly.entity_id
_entity_poly.type
_entity_poly.pdbx_seq_one_letter_code
_entity_poly.pdbx_strand_id
1 'polypeptide(L)'
;MNNGIKMVLSLTVVCALAGVILAETYAVTNKKIENDKKQAVIDNLSTVIKADHFEQVIPDTLWYALGEENDTIGIVFMAFGKGFGGTIDAIVGMNNEGKLTGVKIT
;
A
#
# COMPACT_ATOMS: atom_id res chain seq x y z
N MET A 1 32.01 -42.39 -10.62
CA MET A 1 31.59 -41.07 -10.09
C MET A 1 31.30 -41.24 -8.61
N ASN A 2 32.08 -40.59 -7.73
CA ASN A 2 32.05 -40.79 -6.27
C ASN A 2 30.66 -40.43 -5.69
N ASN A 3 30.07 -41.29 -4.84
CA ASN A 3 28.68 -41.13 -4.38
C ASN A 3 28.43 -39.78 -3.65
N GLY A 4 29.44 -39.22 -2.99
CA GLY A 4 29.34 -37.89 -2.36
C GLY A 4 29.08 -36.76 -3.36
N ILE A 5 29.66 -36.84 -4.57
CA ILE A 5 29.46 -35.84 -5.63
C ILE A 5 28.03 -35.91 -6.17
N LYS A 6 27.45 -37.10 -6.31
CA LYS A 6 26.05 -37.26 -6.76
C LYS A 6 25.06 -36.63 -5.77
N MET A 7 25.34 -36.73 -4.47
CA MET A 7 24.48 -36.18 -3.42
C MET A 7 24.48 -34.64 -3.45
N VAL A 8 25.66 -34.01 -3.55
CA VAL A 8 25.80 -32.54 -3.64
C VAL A 8 25.14 -32.01 -4.91
N LEU A 9 25.30 -32.72 -6.03
CA LEU A 9 24.72 -32.32 -7.32
C LEU A 9 23.19 -32.37 -7.29
N SER A 10 22.61 -33.40 -6.65
CA SER A 10 21.16 -33.50 -6.49
C SER A 10 20.60 -32.35 -5.66
N LEU A 11 21.25 -31.98 -4.55
CA LEU A 11 20.77 -30.90 -3.68
C LEU A 11 20.84 -29.54 -4.41
N THR A 12 21.93 -29.32 -5.15
CA THR A 12 22.14 -28.08 -5.91
C THR A 12 21.07 -27.90 -6.98
N VAL A 13 20.74 -28.96 -7.72
CA VAL A 13 19.70 -28.92 -8.76
C VAL A 13 18.32 -28.64 -8.16
N VAL A 14 17.97 -29.29 -7.04
CA VAL A 14 16.67 -29.06 -6.39
C VAL A 14 16.58 -27.63 -5.83
N CYS A 15 17.65 -27.13 -5.19
CA CYS A 15 17.68 -25.75 -4.71
C CYS A 15 17.60 -24.72 -5.85
N ALA A 16 18.30 -24.96 -6.97
CA ALA A 16 18.24 -24.09 -8.13
C ALA A 16 16.82 -24.05 -8.73
N LEU A 17 16.17 -25.20 -8.88
CA LEU A 17 14.79 -25.29 -9.37
C LEU A 17 13.80 -24.59 -8.44
N ALA A 18 13.92 -24.81 -7.13
CA ALA A 18 13.07 -24.13 -6.14
C ALA A 18 13.25 -22.61 -6.15
N GLY A 19 14.50 -22.13 -6.29
CA GLY A 19 14.82 -20.70 -6.39
C GLY A 19 14.21 -20.05 -7.63
N VAL A 20 14.26 -20.73 -8.79
CA VAL A 20 13.67 -20.22 -10.05
C VAL A 20 12.15 -20.11 -9.93
N ILE A 21 11.48 -21.14 -9.40
CA ILE A 21 10.03 -21.14 -9.22
C ILE A 21 9.59 -20.02 -8.25
N LEU A 22 10.34 -19.81 -7.17
CA LEU A 22 10.04 -18.76 -6.20
C LEU A 22 10.26 -17.36 -6.78
N ALA A 23 11.31 -17.16 -7.59
CA ALA A 23 11.61 -15.88 -8.21
C ALA A 23 10.53 -15.46 -9.22
N GLU A 24 10.06 -16.39 -10.05
CA GLU A 24 8.94 -16.17 -10.97
C GLU A 24 7.66 -15.81 -10.20
N THR A 25 7.34 -16.58 -9.16
CA THR A 25 6.18 -16.33 -8.31
C THR A 25 6.27 -14.94 -7.67
N TYR A 26 7.42 -14.59 -7.10
CA TYR A 26 7.65 -13.27 -6.51
C TYR A 26 7.53 -12.15 -7.55
N ALA A 27 8.09 -12.30 -8.75
CA ALA A 27 8.01 -11.29 -9.80
C ALA A 27 6.56 -11.05 -10.28
N VAL A 28 5.73 -12.08 -10.33
CA VAL A 28 4.30 -11.98 -10.68
C VAL A 28 3.48 -11.42 -9.52
N THR A 29 3.67 -11.93 -8.30
CA THR A 29 2.91 -11.50 -7.13
C THR A 29 3.26 -10.08 -6.69
N ASN A 30 4.51 -9.64 -6.83
CA ASN A 30 4.94 -8.30 -6.41
C ASN A 30 4.25 -7.18 -7.20
N LYS A 31 4.02 -7.38 -8.51
CA LYS A 31 3.25 -6.44 -9.34
C LYS A 31 1.80 -6.29 -8.85
N LYS A 32 1.21 -7.38 -8.36
CA LYS A 32 -0.14 -7.36 -7.80
C LYS A 32 -0.18 -6.70 -6.43
N ILE A 33 0.85 -6.89 -5.60
CA ILE A 33 0.95 -6.26 -4.28
C ILE A 33 1.03 -4.72 -4.36
N GLU A 34 1.77 -4.16 -5.32
CA GLU A 34 1.81 -2.70 -5.47
C GLU A 34 0.46 -2.11 -5.87
N ASN A 35 -0.25 -2.75 -6.79
CA ASN A 35 -1.58 -2.29 -7.21
C ASN A 35 -2.62 -2.50 -6.11
N ASP A 36 -2.59 -3.64 -5.42
CA ASP A 36 -3.50 -3.94 -4.30
C ASP A 36 -3.23 -3.00 -3.11
N LYS A 37 -1.97 -2.62 -2.84
CA LYS A 37 -1.63 -1.62 -1.82
C LYS A 37 -2.17 -0.23 -2.18
N LYS A 38 -1.98 0.21 -3.43
CA LYS A 38 -2.51 1.50 -3.89
C LYS A 38 -4.03 1.53 -3.81
N GLN A 39 -4.69 0.44 -4.22
CA GLN A 39 -6.15 0.33 -4.15
C GLN A 39 -6.65 0.32 -2.69
N ALA A 40 -6.00 -0.44 -1.80
CA ALA A 40 -6.35 -0.44 -0.39
C ALA A 40 -6.18 0.94 0.26
N VAL A 41 -5.15 1.70 -0.10
CA VAL A 41 -4.99 3.09 0.35
C VAL A 41 -6.16 3.93 -0.17
N ILE A 42 -6.45 3.88 -1.48
CA ILE A 42 -7.58 4.62 -2.09
C ILE A 42 -8.92 4.26 -1.43
N ASP A 43 -9.19 2.99 -1.15
CA ASP A 43 -10.45 2.55 -0.52
C ASP A 43 -10.57 3.10 0.91
N ASN A 44 -9.46 3.17 1.65
CA ASN A 44 -9.41 3.78 2.97
C ASN A 44 -9.62 5.30 2.91
N LEU A 45 -9.01 5.99 1.95
CA LEU A 45 -9.19 7.44 1.74
C LEU A 45 -10.64 7.76 1.29
N SER A 46 -11.24 6.91 0.45
CA SER A 46 -12.63 7.03 -0.01
C SER A 46 -13.66 6.92 1.12
N THR A 47 -13.25 6.38 2.28
CA THR A 47 -14.11 6.31 3.48
C THR A 47 -14.29 7.69 4.12
N VAL A 48 -13.31 8.58 4.01
CA VAL A 48 -13.33 9.89 4.68
C VAL A 48 -13.75 11.04 3.74
N ILE A 49 -13.54 10.89 2.44
CA ILE A 49 -14.01 11.82 1.41
C ILE A 49 -14.32 11.05 0.14
N LYS A 50 -15.44 11.36 -0.53
CA LYS A 50 -15.75 10.79 -1.84
C LYS A 50 -14.99 11.55 -2.91
N ALA A 51 -14.08 10.87 -3.60
CA ALA A 51 -13.28 11.41 -4.70
C ALA A 51 -13.12 10.34 -5.77
N ASP A 52 -12.93 10.76 -7.01
CA ASP A 52 -12.68 9.85 -8.13
C ASP A 52 -11.20 9.47 -8.24
N HIS A 53 -10.32 10.40 -7.87
CA HIS A 53 -8.89 10.17 -7.83
C HIS A 53 -8.23 10.75 -6.58
N PHE A 54 -7.11 10.15 -6.18
CA PHE A 54 -6.29 10.64 -5.07
C PHE A 54 -4.84 10.81 -5.53
N GLU A 55 -4.35 12.03 -5.45
CA GLU A 55 -2.96 12.35 -5.79
C GLU A 55 -2.14 12.50 -4.52
N GLN A 56 -1.05 11.74 -4.41
CA GLN A 56 -0.18 11.80 -3.24
C GLN A 56 0.74 13.02 -3.32
N VAL A 57 0.65 13.90 -2.33
CA VAL A 57 1.45 15.13 -2.23
C VAL A 57 2.65 14.91 -1.32
N ILE A 58 2.40 14.29 -0.16
CA ILE A 58 3.42 13.89 0.80
C ILE A 58 3.31 12.38 0.95
N PRO A 59 4.43 11.63 0.76
CA PRO A 59 4.45 10.20 0.95
C PRO A 59 3.78 9.80 2.28
N ASP A 60 2.81 8.92 2.15
CA ASP A 60 2.02 8.30 3.21
C ASP A 60 1.39 9.24 4.24
N THR A 61 1.25 10.54 3.95
CA THR A 61 0.77 11.53 4.94
C THR A 61 -0.28 12.49 4.40
N LEU A 62 -0.21 12.89 3.12
CA LEU A 62 -1.10 13.88 2.53
C LEU A 62 -1.45 13.51 1.09
N TRP A 63 -2.74 13.57 0.78
CA TRP A 63 -3.30 13.33 -0.55
C TRP A 63 -4.28 14.46 -0.93
N TYR A 64 -4.27 14.86 -2.20
CA TYR A 64 -5.36 15.63 -2.80
C TYR A 64 -6.47 14.68 -3.20
N ALA A 65 -7.70 15.04 -2.89
CA ALA A 65 -8.89 14.41 -3.42
C ALA A 65 -9.30 15.18 -4.69
N LEU A 66 -9.36 14.48 -5.82
CA LEU A 66 -9.70 15.03 -7.13
C LEU A 66 -11.02 14.42 -7.64
N GLY A 67 -11.86 15.24 -8.27
CA GLY A 67 -13.08 14.80 -8.95
C GLY A 67 -12.85 14.40 -10.42
N GLU A 68 -13.93 14.03 -11.12
CA GLU A 68 -13.91 13.59 -12.52
C GLU A 68 -13.23 14.58 -13.50
N GLU A 69 -13.31 15.89 -13.24
CA GLU A 69 -12.70 16.92 -14.09
C GLU A 69 -11.29 17.33 -13.64
N ASN A 70 -10.66 16.52 -12.78
CA ASN A 70 -9.35 16.81 -12.18
C ASN A 70 -9.39 18.07 -11.29
N ASP A 71 -10.57 18.44 -10.81
CA ASP A 71 -10.79 19.52 -9.86
C ASP A 71 -10.46 19.02 -8.44
N THR A 72 -9.69 19.81 -7.70
CA THR A 72 -9.44 19.49 -6.29
C THR A 72 -10.71 19.72 -5.51
N ILE A 73 -11.30 18.65 -4.95
CA ILE A 73 -12.50 18.74 -4.10
C ILE A 73 -12.13 18.86 -2.62
N GLY A 74 -10.91 18.48 -2.25
CA GLY A 74 -10.41 18.55 -0.90
C GLY A 74 -9.04 17.91 -0.70
N ILE A 75 -8.69 17.69 0.56
CA ILE A 75 -7.48 17.01 1.01
C ILE A 75 -7.79 15.89 1.98
N VAL A 76 -6.95 14.87 1.99
CA VAL A 76 -6.92 13.84 3.03
C VAL A 76 -5.54 13.84 3.66
N PHE A 77 -5.49 13.89 4.99
CA PHE A 77 -4.22 13.88 5.72
C PHE A 77 -4.26 12.94 6.92
N MET A 78 -3.08 12.47 7.32
CA MET A 78 -2.90 11.73 8.56
C MET A 78 -2.63 12.69 9.73
N ALA A 79 -3.40 12.50 10.80
CA ALA A 79 -3.23 13.17 12.07
C ALA A 79 -2.73 12.15 13.10
N PHE A 80 -1.64 12.49 13.78
CA PHE A 80 -1.01 11.66 14.80
C PHE A 80 -1.28 12.25 16.18
N GLY A 81 -1.91 11.49 17.06
CA GLY A 81 -2.19 11.90 18.44
C GLY A 81 -1.55 10.95 19.45
N LYS A 82 -1.19 11.43 20.65
CA LYS A 82 -0.82 10.52 21.75
C LYS A 82 -2.08 10.08 22.50
N GLY A 83 -2.34 8.78 22.54
CA GLY A 83 -3.40 8.16 23.32
C GLY A 83 -2.89 7.46 24.58
N PHE A 84 -3.82 6.85 25.32
CA PHE A 84 -3.52 6.10 26.55
C PHE A 84 -2.64 4.86 26.32
N GLY A 85 -2.71 4.24 25.13
CA GLY A 85 -1.98 3.02 24.78
C GLY A 85 -0.83 3.19 23.77
N GLY A 86 -0.56 4.41 23.30
CA GLY A 86 0.40 4.66 22.22
C GLY A 86 -0.03 5.79 21.29
N THR A 87 0.63 5.93 20.15
CA THR A 87 0.23 6.86 19.10
C THR A 87 -1.06 6.37 18.43
N ILE A 88 -2.01 7.28 18.24
CA ILE A 88 -3.25 7.07 17.51
C ILE A 88 -3.07 7.72 16.14
N ASP A 89 -3.29 6.93 15.09
CA ASP A 89 -3.18 7.38 13.72
C ASP A 89 -4.61 7.56 13.18
N ALA A 90 -4.96 8.79 12.82
CA ALA A 90 -6.26 9.15 12.29
C ALA A 90 -6.12 9.66 10.86
N ILE A 91 -6.92 9.12 9.95
CA ILE A 91 -7.08 9.61 8.59
C ILE A 91 -8.24 10.61 8.60
N VAL A 92 -8.01 11.83 8.09
CA VAL A 92 -8.97 12.92 8.14
C VAL A 92 -9.19 13.47 6.73
N GLY A 93 -10.45 13.51 6.28
CA GLY A 93 -10.87 14.16 5.04
C GLY A 93 -11.38 15.57 5.30
N MET A 94 -10.96 16.53 4.48
CA MET A 94 -11.36 17.93 4.54
C MET A 94 -11.69 18.45 3.14
N ASN A 95 -12.83 19.13 2.98
CA ASN A 95 -13.20 19.76 1.71
C ASN A 95 -12.50 21.12 1.53
N ASN A 96 -12.61 21.70 0.33
CA ASN A 96 -12.05 23.03 0.03
C ASN A 96 -12.63 24.19 0.87
N GLU A 97 -13.76 23.99 1.52
CA GLU A 97 -14.39 24.99 2.41
C GLU A 97 -13.82 24.90 3.85
N GLY A 98 -12.87 24.00 4.10
CA GLY A 98 -12.28 23.76 5.42
C GLY A 98 -13.16 22.92 6.35
N LYS A 99 -14.24 22.31 5.82
CA LYS A 99 -15.13 21.43 6.56
C LYS A 99 -14.62 20.00 6.54
N LEU A 100 -14.61 19.36 7.70
CA LEU A 100 -14.29 17.94 7.82
C LEU A 100 -15.40 17.08 7.23
N THR A 101 -15.06 16.21 6.28
CA THR A 101 -15.99 15.30 5.62
C THR A 101 -16.06 13.95 6.32
N GLY A 102 -14.98 13.54 6.98
CA GLY A 102 -14.91 12.28 7.70
C GLY A 102 -13.59 12.10 8.45
N VAL A 103 -13.62 11.24 9.46
CA VAL A 103 -12.45 10.84 10.25
C VAL A 103 -12.49 9.33 10.46
N LYS A 104 -11.37 8.66 10.22
CA LYS A 104 -11.20 7.23 10.48
C LYS A 104 -9.96 7.02 11.34
N ILE A 105 -10.12 6.32 12.45
CA ILE A 105 -9.02 5.96 13.36
C ILE A 105 -8.55 4.55 12.99
N THR A 106 -7.23 4.34 12.94
CA THR A 106 -6.59 3.04 12.65
C THR A 106 -5.90 2.50 13.90
#